data_AF-A0A9W8U047-F1
#
_entry.id   AF-A0A9W8U047-F1
#
_cell.length_a   1.000
_cell.length_b   1.000
_cell.length_c   1.000
_cell.angle_alpha   90.00
_cell.angle_beta   90.00
_cell.angle_gamma   90.00
#
_symmetry.space_group_name_H-M   'P 1'
#
loop_
_entity.id
_entity.type
_entity.pdbx_description
1 polymer ?
#
loop_
_entity_poly.entity_id
_entity_poly.type
_entity_poly.pdbx_seq_one_letter_code
_entity_poly.pdbx_strand_id
1 'polypeptide(L)'
;SDGQSAQHKVDAEEAGEQAKGARRGPSNASMQHFRDPVAVKDLKKGNRWEFQCKYCSCIRSVERTVTGKNLSFDDEPKLPKLNNLATHANDCKGKATSGSTDDDDKESTMERLNLKESVKFMKNYLKDGELNPEAITTERGFLRLFAAWILDEDLPWTTGEAPSLALLFKYLKVRYSLPSDTTLYSPFHFLHCISLTTDNASVNDIVVATVARSILTRYGIEWNPDGHIRCIAHVINLAVQDALASMDEADWSDNFDYFALNKDAPIHYDVEADEEQIAMEAEADWEDVNNNGDVEMQDLDEMKKTAEDKKQRDESDQTVAESMKGKSPLRRVCLLSLPSRLRLDQAHHQV
;
A
#
# COMPACT_ATOMS: atom_id res chain seq x y z
N SER A 1 -7.88 -11.72 13.51
CA SER A 1 -6.55 -11.98 12.92
C SER A 1 -5.53 -11.29 13.80
N ASP A 2 -4.85 -12.08 14.62
CA ASP A 2 -3.74 -11.71 15.48
C ASP A 2 -2.50 -11.47 14.62
N GLY A 3 -2.18 -10.20 14.34
CA GLY A 3 -1.11 -9.81 13.40
C GLY A 3 0.28 -10.43 13.65
N GLN A 4 0.49 -11.07 14.80
CA GLN A 4 1.69 -11.86 15.10
C GLN A 4 1.80 -13.14 14.24
N SER A 5 0.68 -13.76 13.87
CA SER A 5 0.68 -14.99 13.06
C SER A 5 1.15 -14.75 11.61
N ALA A 6 0.87 -13.56 11.05
CA ALA A 6 1.36 -13.17 9.73
C ALA A 6 2.87 -12.86 9.75
N GLN A 7 3.34 -12.16 10.78
CA GLN A 7 4.75 -11.81 10.94
C GLN A 7 5.63 -13.07 11.10
N HIS A 8 5.21 -14.02 11.94
CA HIS A 8 5.92 -15.28 12.13
C HIS A 8 6.02 -16.13 10.86
N LYS A 9 5.03 -16.06 9.98
CA LYS A 9 5.05 -16.77 8.70
C LYS A 9 6.08 -16.17 7.74
N VAL A 10 6.16 -14.84 7.68
CA VAL A 10 7.18 -14.13 6.88
C VAL A 10 8.58 -14.40 7.44
N ASP A 11 8.77 -14.32 8.76
CA ASP A 11 10.07 -14.59 9.38
C ASP A 11 10.53 -16.04 9.16
N ALA A 12 9.60 -17.00 9.16
CA ALA A 12 9.90 -18.41 8.87
C ALA A 12 10.23 -18.66 7.38
N GLU A 13 9.54 -17.99 6.46
CA GLU A 13 9.83 -18.04 5.02
C GLU A 13 11.18 -17.38 4.72
N GLU A 14 11.47 -16.19 5.28
CA GLU A 14 12.75 -15.51 5.14
C GLU A 14 13.91 -16.29 5.77
N ALA A 15 13.72 -16.93 6.94
CA ALA A 15 14.73 -17.79 7.54
C ALA A 15 15.02 -19.04 6.67
N GLY A 16 13.99 -19.58 6.02
CA GLY A 16 14.13 -20.69 5.05
C GLY A 16 14.87 -20.26 3.77
N GLU A 17 14.68 -19.03 3.32
CA GLU A 17 15.39 -18.48 2.16
C GLU A 17 16.81 -18.02 2.47
N GLN A 18 17.08 -17.49 3.67
CA GLN A 18 18.43 -17.17 4.13
C GLN A 18 19.31 -18.40 4.33
N ALA A 19 18.72 -19.55 4.71
CA ALA A 19 19.42 -20.83 4.76
C ALA A 19 19.86 -21.32 3.37
N LYS A 20 19.14 -20.93 2.31
CA LYS A 20 19.55 -21.10 0.90
C LYS A 20 20.41 -19.93 0.46
N GLY A 21 21.48 -19.65 1.21
CA GLY A 21 22.36 -18.48 1.08
C GLY A 21 22.33 -17.84 -0.31
N ALA A 22 21.52 -16.78 -0.44
CA ALA A 22 21.29 -16.10 -1.70
C ALA A 22 22.65 -15.82 -2.36
N ARG A 23 22.79 -16.24 -3.62
CA ARG A 23 24.00 -16.10 -4.45
C ARG A 23 24.33 -14.61 -4.64
N ARG A 24 24.91 -13.96 -3.61
CA ARG A 24 25.35 -12.56 -3.64
C ARG A 24 26.64 -12.47 -4.44
N GLY A 25 26.49 -12.44 -5.75
CA GLY A 25 27.57 -12.18 -6.70
C GLY A 25 27.09 -12.38 -8.13
N PRO A 26 27.59 -11.59 -9.10
CA PRO A 26 27.29 -11.81 -10.51
C PRO A 26 27.59 -13.25 -10.89
N SER A 27 26.71 -13.86 -11.70
CA SER A 27 26.87 -15.25 -12.13
C SER A 27 28.25 -15.42 -12.78
N ASN A 28 28.99 -16.44 -12.34
CA ASN A 28 30.36 -16.63 -12.81
C ASN A 28 30.35 -17.12 -14.26
N ALA A 29 30.47 -16.19 -15.20
CA ALA A 29 30.50 -16.46 -16.63
C ALA A 29 31.66 -17.37 -17.07
N SER A 30 32.67 -17.63 -16.22
CA SER A 30 33.80 -18.50 -16.59
C SER A 30 33.39 -19.97 -16.79
N MET A 31 32.29 -20.42 -16.18
CA MET A 31 31.84 -21.83 -16.29
C MET A 31 31.57 -22.27 -17.73
N GLN A 32 31.18 -21.36 -18.63
CA GLN A 32 30.93 -21.69 -20.04
C GLN A 32 32.17 -22.25 -20.76
N HIS A 33 33.38 -21.94 -20.27
CA HIS A 33 34.67 -22.34 -20.85
C HIS A 33 35.18 -23.70 -20.34
N PHE A 34 34.47 -24.33 -19.39
CA PHE A 34 34.80 -25.63 -18.81
C PHE A 34 33.70 -26.64 -19.11
N ARG A 35 34.05 -27.92 -19.12
CA ARG A 35 33.08 -29.02 -19.11
C ARG A 35 32.44 -29.14 -17.73
N ASP A 36 31.37 -29.91 -17.66
CA ASP A 36 30.66 -30.16 -16.41
C ASP A 36 31.62 -30.76 -15.36
N PRO A 37 31.51 -30.33 -14.09
CA PRO A 37 32.43 -30.75 -13.04
C PRO A 37 32.33 -32.25 -12.78
N VAL A 38 33.49 -32.92 -12.73
CA VAL A 38 33.57 -34.35 -12.40
C VAL A 38 34.06 -34.52 -10.98
N ALA A 39 33.35 -35.32 -10.19
CA ALA A 39 33.76 -35.70 -8.86
C ALA A 39 34.94 -36.69 -8.91
N VAL A 40 36.09 -36.29 -8.33
CA VAL A 40 37.29 -37.14 -8.29
C VAL A 40 37.81 -37.26 -6.86
N LYS A 41 38.29 -38.45 -6.50
CA LYS A 41 38.93 -38.72 -5.21
C LYS A 41 40.44 -38.80 -5.41
N ASP A 42 41.14 -37.73 -5.06
CA ASP A 42 42.60 -37.69 -5.06
C ASP A 42 43.11 -38.37 -3.77
N LEU A 43 43.97 -39.39 -3.91
CA LEU A 43 44.54 -40.12 -2.78
C LEU A 43 45.31 -39.23 -1.80
N LYS A 44 45.86 -38.10 -2.27
CA LYS A 44 46.65 -37.17 -1.44
C LYS A 44 45.88 -35.93 -1.01
N LYS A 45 44.96 -35.44 -1.84
CA LYS A 45 44.29 -34.15 -1.64
C LYS A 45 42.80 -34.27 -1.27
N GLY A 46 42.29 -35.48 -1.10
CA GLY A 46 40.90 -35.72 -0.71
C GLY A 46 39.92 -35.59 -1.89
N ASN A 47 38.66 -35.32 -1.56
CA ASN A 47 37.59 -35.20 -2.55
C ASN A 47 37.67 -33.84 -3.25
N ARG A 48 37.67 -33.83 -4.60
CA ARG A 48 37.77 -32.61 -5.40
C ARG A 48 36.78 -32.65 -6.57
N TRP A 49 36.38 -31.46 -7.01
CA TRP A 49 35.75 -31.23 -8.30
C TRP A 49 36.82 -30.94 -9.33
N GLU A 50 36.81 -31.66 -10.46
CA GLU A 50 37.67 -31.41 -11.60
C GLU A 50 36.91 -30.74 -12.74
N PHE A 51 37.46 -29.62 -13.21
CA PHE A 51 36.95 -28.82 -14.31
C PHE A 51 37.93 -28.89 -15.48
N GLN A 52 37.56 -29.63 -16.52
CA GLN A 52 38.36 -29.73 -17.74
C GLN A 52 38.06 -28.55 -18.66
N CYS A 53 39.10 -27.82 -19.07
CA CYS A 53 38.92 -26.73 -20.03
C CYS A 53 38.43 -27.27 -21.39
N LYS A 54 37.50 -26.57 -22.04
CA LYS A 54 37.02 -26.95 -23.38
C LYS A 54 38.06 -26.72 -24.49
N TYR A 55 39.02 -25.82 -24.25
CA TYR A 55 39.94 -25.34 -25.29
C TYR A 55 41.38 -25.85 -25.13
N CYS A 56 41.75 -26.39 -23.97
CA CYS A 56 43.07 -26.98 -23.75
C CYS A 56 42.99 -28.20 -22.84
N SER A 57 44.09 -28.94 -22.73
CA SER A 57 44.18 -30.14 -21.90
C SER A 57 44.30 -29.87 -20.39
N CYS A 58 44.30 -28.60 -19.96
CA CYS A 58 44.41 -28.27 -18.54
C CYS A 58 43.15 -28.66 -17.76
N ILE A 59 43.37 -29.29 -16.60
CA ILE A 59 42.34 -29.63 -15.62
C ILE A 59 42.56 -28.74 -14.40
N ARG A 60 41.51 -28.07 -13.93
CA ARG A 60 41.52 -27.30 -12.68
C ARG A 60 40.73 -28.06 -11.64
N SER A 61 41.29 -28.20 -10.43
CA SER A 61 40.65 -28.93 -9.35
C SER A 61 40.38 -28.05 -8.14
N VAL A 62 39.19 -28.20 -7.57
CA VAL A 62 38.72 -27.43 -6.40
C VAL A 62 38.28 -28.41 -5.33
N GLU A 63 38.51 -28.09 -4.06
CA GLU A 63 38.10 -28.95 -2.95
C GLU A 63 36.58 -29.07 -2.88
N ARG A 64 36.08 -30.28 -2.60
CA ARG A 64 34.66 -30.62 -2.50
C ARG A 64 34.30 -30.89 -1.04
N THR A 65 33.21 -30.31 -0.55
CA THR A 65 32.79 -30.52 0.85
C THR A 65 31.83 -31.70 1.02
N VAL A 66 31.08 -32.07 -0.02
CA VAL A 66 30.08 -33.15 0.04
C VAL A 66 30.69 -34.53 -0.24
N THR A 67 30.20 -35.57 0.44
CA THR A 67 30.63 -36.98 0.27
C THR A 67 29.47 -37.86 -0.19
N GLY A 68 29.67 -38.63 -1.27
CA GLY A 68 28.59 -39.40 -1.92
C GLY A 68 28.99 -39.93 -3.31
N LYS A 69 28.30 -40.98 -3.80
CA LYS A 69 28.58 -41.63 -5.09
C LYS A 69 27.94 -40.90 -6.29
N ASN A 70 26.79 -40.25 -6.11
CA ASN A 70 26.04 -39.57 -7.17
C ASN A 70 25.76 -38.12 -6.75
N LEU A 71 26.81 -37.32 -6.68
CA LEU A 71 26.71 -35.92 -6.26
C LEU A 71 26.77 -35.01 -7.48
N SER A 72 25.85 -34.05 -7.55
CA SER A 72 25.94 -32.89 -8.43
C SER A 72 26.77 -31.79 -7.77
N PHE A 73 27.32 -30.89 -8.58
CA PHE A 73 27.97 -29.68 -8.08
C PHE A 73 26.98 -28.72 -7.41
N ASP A 74 25.71 -28.77 -7.81
CA ASP A 74 24.63 -27.98 -7.20
C ASP A 74 24.27 -28.44 -5.78
N ASP A 75 24.70 -29.65 -5.37
CA ASP A 75 24.48 -30.17 -4.02
C ASP A 75 25.47 -29.58 -3.00
N GLU A 76 26.44 -28.76 -3.43
CA GLU A 76 27.40 -28.11 -2.53
C GLU A 76 26.72 -27.02 -1.68
N PRO A 77 26.74 -27.14 -0.33
CA PRO A 77 26.13 -26.14 0.55
C PRO A 77 26.83 -24.78 0.43
N LYS A 78 28.12 -24.79 0.03
CA LYS A 78 28.90 -23.59 -0.23
C LYS A 78 29.72 -23.78 -1.50
N LEU A 79 29.38 -23.02 -2.54
CA LEU A 79 30.14 -23.02 -3.79
C LEU A 79 31.60 -22.64 -3.49
N PRO A 80 32.57 -23.46 -3.93
CA PRO A 80 33.96 -23.19 -3.64
C PRO A 80 34.48 -22.03 -4.48
N LYS A 81 35.56 -21.37 -4.04
CA LYS A 81 36.11 -20.20 -4.73
C LYS A 81 36.63 -20.58 -6.13
N LEU A 82 35.95 -20.11 -7.18
CA LEU A 82 36.26 -20.42 -8.58
C LEU A 82 37.30 -19.48 -9.24
N ASN A 83 38.04 -18.68 -8.47
CA ASN A 83 39.00 -17.71 -9.02
C ASN A 83 40.03 -18.37 -9.96
N ASN A 84 40.43 -19.61 -9.66
CA ASN A 84 41.39 -20.37 -10.47
C ASN A 84 40.86 -20.69 -11.89
N LEU A 85 39.53 -20.81 -12.04
CA LEU A 85 38.90 -21.05 -13.34
C LEU A 85 38.87 -19.78 -14.18
N ALA A 86 38.53 -18.64 -13.56
CA ALA A 86 38.49 -17.35 -14.23
C ALA A 86 39.86 -16.93 -14.76
N THR A 87 40.91 -17.03 -13.95
CA THR A 87 42.29 -16.74 -14.38
C THR A 87 42.70 -17.64 -15.55
N HIS A 88 42.38 -18.93 -15.48
CA HIS A 88 42.71 -19.83 -16.58
C HIS A 88 41.93 -19.52 -17.86
N ALA A 89 40.64 -19.19 -17.76
CA ALA A 89 39.81 -18.85 -18.93
C ALA A 89 40.33 -17.62 -19.69
N ASN A 90 40.93 -16.66 -18.97
CA ASN A 90 41.56 -15.47 -19.56
C ASN A 90 42.91 -15.80 -20.20
N ASP A 91 43.71 -16.69 -19.59
CA ASP A 91 45.06 -17.02 -20.05
C ASP A 91 45.13 -18.25 -20.99
N CYS A 92 43.98 -18.84 -21.33
CA CYS A 92 43.93 -20.09 -22.08
C CYS A 92 44.34 -19.89 -23.54
N LYS A 93 45.56 -20.32 -23.89
CA LYS A 93 46.13 -20.26 -25.26
C LYS A 93 45.29 -20.95 -26.33
N GLY A 94 44.48 -21.95 -25.94
CA GLY A 94 43.64 -22.71 -26.85
C GLY A 94 42.31 -22.04 -27.16
N LYS A 95 41.92 -21.01 -26.39
CA LYS A 95 40.76 -20.18 -26.71
C LYS A 95 41.15 -19.40 -27.95
N ALA A 96 40.83 -19.93 -29.12
CA ALA A 96 40.96 -19.20 -30.37
C ALA A 96 40.34 -17.84 -30.10
N THR A 97 41.15 -16.79 -30.19
CA THR A 97 40.66 -15.44 -30.39
C THR A 97 39.92 -15.49 -31.71
N SER A 98 38.68 -15.99 -31.68
CA SER A 98 37.76 -15.97 -32.80
C SER A 98 37.71 -14.51 -33.18
N GLY A 99 38.35 -14.17 -34.31
CA GLY A 99 38.36 -12.83 -34.85
C GLY A 99 36.91 -12.40 -35.01
N SER A 100 36.50 -11.44 -34.19
CA SER A 100 35.34 -10.63 -34.48
C SER A 100 35.77 -9.66 -35.59
N THR A 101 35.66 -10.11 -36.83
CA THR A 101 35.74 -9.27 -38.02
C THR A 101 34.45 -9.46 -38.81
N ASP A 102 33.59 -8.47 -38.60
CA ASP A 102 32.66 -7.77 -39.50
C ASP A 102 31.43 -8.45 -40.13
N ASP A 103 30.35 -7.66 -40.06
CA ASP A 103 29.11 -7.63 -40.85
C ASP A 103 28.10 -8.77 -40.68
N ASP A 104 27.32 -8.72 -39.60
CA ASP A 104 25.85 -8.81 -39.71
C ASP A 104 25.15 -8.40 -38.40
N ASP A 105 24.12 -7.58 -38.57
CA ASP A 105 23.23 -6.96 -37.59
C ASP A 105 22.56 -7.94 -36.60
N LYS A 106 23.27 -8.43 -35.58
CA LYS A 106 22.67 -8.88 -34.31
C LYS A 106 23.52 -8.47 -33.11
N GLU A 107 23.30 -7.22 -32.75
CA GLU A 107 23.58 -6.54 -31.49
C GLU A 107 23.43 -7.45 -30.26
N SER A 108 24.56 -8.03 -29.83
CA SER A 108 24.74 -8.74 -28.57
C SER A 108 26.03 -8.23 -27.91
N THR A 109 26.06 -6.91 -27.69
CA THR A 109 26.46 -6.22 -26.45
C THR A 109 27.41 -6.96 -25.49
N MET A 110 28.69 -7.04 -25.87
CA MET A 110 29.74 -6.80 -24.88
C MET A 110 30.52 -5.58 -25.34
N GLU A 111 30.00 -4.43 -24.92
CA GLU A 111 30.47 -3.09 -25.20
C GLU A 111 31.96 -2.97 -24.92
N ARG A 112 32.75 -3.06 -25.98
CA ARG A 112 33.99 -2.31 -26.05
C ARG A 112 33.58 -0.86 -25.88
N LEU A 113 33.70 -0.34 -24.65
CA LEU A 113 33.35 1.02 -24.28
C LEU A 113 33.88 1.95 -25.36
N ASN A 114 32.96 2.38 -26.21
CA ASN A 114 33.27 3.16 -27.37
C ASN A 114 33.59 4.53 -26.79
N LEU A 115 34.86 4.73 -26.42
CA LEU A 115 35.30 5.92 -25.68
C LEU A 115 34.83 7.20 -26.37
N LYS A 116 34.65 7.18 -27.69
CA LYS A 116 34.08 8.28 -28.45
C LYS A 116 32.61 8.54 -28.13
N GLU A 117 31.79 7.50 -28.03
CA GLU A 117 30.39 7.62 -27.62
C GLU A 117 30.24 7.94 -26.14
N SER A 118 31.05 7.35 -25.27
CA SER A 118 31.07 7.72 -23.85
C SER A 118 31.50 9.18 -23.66
N VAL A 119 32.49 9.67 -24.43
CA VAL A 119 32.89 11.09 -24.43
C VAL A 119 31.79 11.98 -25.01
N LYS A 120 31.08 11.54 -26.05
CA LYS A 120 29.94 12.28 -26.62
C LYS A 120 28.78 12.35 -25.62
N PHE A 121 28.47 11.24 -24.95
CA PHE A 121 27.49 11.16 -23.89
C PHE A 121 27.87 12.07 -22.71
N MET A 122 29.15 12.05 -22.28
CA MET A 122 29.61 12.93 -21.21
C MET A 122 29.54 14.40 -21.61
N LYS A 123 29.86 14.73 -22.86
CA LYS A 123 29.71 16.10 -23.39
C LYS A 123 28.25 16.54 -23.43
N ASN A 124 27.34 15.66 -23.83
CA ASN A 124 25.91 15.95 -23.80
C ASN A 124 25.42 16.11 -22.36
N TYR A 125 25.83 15.24 -21.43
CA TYR A 125 25.48 15.34 -20.02
C TYR A 125 26.01 16.63 -19.38
N LEU A 126 27.23 17.05 -19.73
CA LEU A 126 27.78 18.34 -19.29
C LEU A 126 27.00 19.52 -19.89
N LYS A 127 26.62 19.43 -21.16
CA LYS A 127 25.82 20.46 -21.84
C LYS A 127 24.39 20.53 -21.29
N ASP A 128 23.80 19.40 -20.94
CA ASP A 128 22.49 19.31 -20.28
C ASP A 128 22.57 19.79 -18.82
N GLY A 129 23.71 19.56 -18.17
CA GLY A 129 24.05 20.16 -16.88
C GLY A 129 24.20 21.68 -16.95
N GLU A 130 24.75 22.22 -18.04
CA GLU A 130 24.77 23.67 -18.31
C GLU A 130 23.36 24.22 -18.60
N LEU A 131 22.46 23.41 -19.16
CA LEU A 131 21.05 23.75 -19.42
C LEU A 131 20.15 23.58 -18.18
N ASN A 132 20.61 22.86 -17.16
CA ASN A 132 20.00 22.81 -15.84
C ASN A 132 20.72 23.82 -14.94
N PRO A 133 20.35 25.12 -14.99
CA PRO A 133 20.95 26.10 -14.10
C PRO A 133 20.87 25.57 -12.67
N GLU A 134 21.92 25.80 -11.89
CA GLU A 134 21.98 25.46 -10.47
C GLU A 134 20.62 25.77 -9.87
N ALA A 135 19.84 24.71 -9.59
CA ALA A 135 18.46 24.87 -9.23
C ALA A 135 18.49 25.67 -7.95
N ILE A 136 18.09 26.94 -8.02
CA ILE A 136 18.13 27.82 -6.86
C ILE A 136 17.24 27.15 -5.85
N THR A 137 17.87 26.57 -4.84
CA THR A 137 17.17 25.82 -3.84
C THR A 137 16.38 26.86 -3.06
N THR A 138 15.08 26.92 -3.32
CA THR A 138 14.16 27.76 -2.58
C THR A 138 13.55 26.91 -1.48
N GLU A 139 13.27 27.51 -0.32
CA GLU A 139 12.59 26.82 0.77
C GLU A 139 11.24 26.23 0.29
N ARG A 140 10.53 26.97 -0.57
CA ARG A 140 9.31 26.50 -1.23
C ARG A 140 9.54 25.26 -2.11
N GLY A 141 10.64 25.20 -2.85
CA GLY A 141 11.00 24.04 -3.66
C GLY A 141 11.33 22.82 -2.78
N PHE A 142 12.06 23.05 -1.69
CA PHE A 142 12.36 22.02 -0.70
C PHE A 142 11.09 21.43 -0.09
N LEU A 143 10.16 22.26 0.40
CA LEU A 143 8.89 21.80 0.99
C LEU A 143 8.04 20.99 0.00
N ARG A 144 8.05 21.36 -1.29
CA ARG A 144 7.36 20.61 -2.35
C ARG A 144 7.94 19.23 -2.57
N LEU A 145 9.27 19.13 -2.69
CA LEU A 145 9.95 17.85 -2.85
C LEU A 145 9.80 16.97 -1.61
N PHE A 146 9.86 17.57 -0.41
CA PHE A 146 9.67 16.86 0.84
C PHE A 146 8.25 16.30 0.98
N ALA A 147 7.23 17.09 0.63
CA ALA A 147 5.84 16.62 0.62
C ALA A 147 5.59 15.54 -0.43
N ALA A 148 6.18 15.66 -1.63
CA ALA A 148 6.10 14.62 -2.66
C ALA A 148 6.72 13.30 -2.17
N TRP A 149 7.90 13.38 -1.52
CA TRP A 149 8.55 12.21 -0.93
C TRP A 149 7.70 11.53 0.15
N ILE A 150 7.02 12.31 1.01
CA ILE A 150 6.08 11.75 2.00
C ILE A 150 4.97 10.96 1.31
N LEU A 151 4.41 11.47 0.21
CA LEU A 151 3.32 10.82 -0.52
C LEU A 151 3.80 9.57 -1.28
N ASP A 152 4.95 9.64 -1.95
CA ASP A 152 5.48 8.53 -2.76
C ASP A 152 5.83 7.31 -1.90
N GLU A 153 6.27 7.53 -0.66
CA GLU A 153 6.67 6.48 0.29
C GLU A 153 5.62 6.19 1.38
N ASP A 154 4.42 6.78 1.26
CA ASP A 154 3.29 6.64 2.20
C ASP A 154 3.72 6.88 3.68
N LEU A 155 4.52 7.92 3.88
CA LEU A 155 5.05 8.28 5.20
C LEU A 155 4.04 9.15 5.97
N PRO A 156 4.03 9.11 7.31
CA PRO A 156 3.19 10.00 8.08
C PRO A 156 3.64 11.45 7.90
N TRP A 157 2.70 12.41 7.93
CA TRP A 157 3.01 13.85 7.84
C TRP A 157 3.92 14.36 8.98
N THR A 158 4.04 13.60 10.07
CA THR A 158 4.96 13.86 11.19
C THR A 158 6.41 13.45 10.89
N THR A 159 6.71 12.92 9.70
CA THR A 159 8.06 12.47 9.33
C THR A 159 9.12 13.57 9.44
N GLY A 160 8.76 14.82 9.16
CA GLY A 160 9.65 15.96 9.35
C GLY A 160 10.07 16.21 10.80
N GLU A 161 9.33 15.66 11.77
CA GLU A 161 9.61 15.79 13.20
C GLU A 161 10.47 14.65 13.75
N ALA A 162 10.79 13.65 12.93
CA ALA A 162 11.60 12.51 13.34
C ALA A 162 13.01 12.97 13.79
N PRO A 163 13.43 12.70 15.04
CA PRO A 163 14.74 13.15 15.53
C PRO A 163 15.92 12.61 14.72
N SER A 164 15.79 11.39 14.18
CA SER A 164 16.79 10.77 13.30
C SER A 164 16.98 11.53 12.00
N LEU A 165 15.89 12.03 11.40
CA LEU A 165 15.92 12.83 10.18
C LEU A 165 16.57 14.20 10.43
N ALA A 166 16.29 14.82 11.58
CA ALA A 166 16.95 16.06 12.00
C ALA A 166 18.47 15.88 12.18
N LEU A 167 18.91 14.76 12.75
CA LEU A 167 20.33 14.42 12.86
C LEU A 167 20.98 14.21 11.49
N LEU A 168 20.28 13.56 10.56
CA LEU A 168 20.75 13.36 9.19
C LEU A 168 20.91 14.70 8.45
N PHE A 169 19.92 15.58 8.54
CA PHE A 169 19.96 16.92 7.93
C PHE A 169 21.12 17.75 8.50
N LYS A 170 21.34 17.67 9.81
CA LYS A 170 22.48 18.31 10.48
C LYS A 170 23.82 17.73 10.01
N TYR A 171 23.93 16.42 9.83
CA TYR A 171 25.13 15.76 9.33
C TYR A 171 25.45 16.18 7.88
N LEU A 172 24.43 16.23 7.02
CA LEU A 172 24.53 16.65 5.63
C LEU A 172 24.68 18.17 5.44
N LYS A 173 24.60 18.96 6.53
CA LYS A 173 24.64 20.43 6.54
C LYS A 173 23.57 21.06 5.63
N VAL A 174 22.39 20.45 5.58
CA VAL A 174 21.24 21.00 4.86
C VAL A 174 20.81 22.30 5.54
N ARG A 175 20.60 23.36 4.76
CA ARG A 175 20.24 24.70 5.28
C ARG A 175 18.76 24.89 5.57
N TYR A 176 17.91 23.96 5.12
CA TYR A 176 16.46 23.99 5.35
C TYR A 176 16.10 23.38 6.69
N SER A 177 15.19 24.03 7.41
CA SER A 177 14.50 23.41 8.54
C SER A 177 13.56 22.34 8.03
N LEU A 178 13.56 21.19 8.68
CA LEU A 178 12.53 20.18 8.46
C LEU A 178 11.17 20.77 8.83
N PRO A 179 10.13 20.51 8.04
CA PRO A 179 8.80 20.99 8.36
C PRO A 179 8.24 20.20 9.55
N SER A 180 7.62 20.91 10.49
CA SER A 180 6.68 20.33 11.47
C SER A 180 5.37 19.93 10.80
N ASP A 181 4.58 19.11 11.48
CA ASP A 181 3.22 18.76 11.08
C ASP A 181 2.42 20.00 10.63
N THR A 182 2.47 21.05 11.44
CA THR A 182 1.80 22.34 11.32
C THR A 182 2.32 23.18 10.15
N THR A 183 3.59 23.03 9.76
CA THR A 183 4.12 23.75 8.58
C THR A 183 3.70 23.10 7.27
N LEU A 184 3.45 21.78 7.27
CA LEU A 184 2.85 21.09 6.11
C LEU A 184 1.36 21.42 5.96
N TYR A 185 0.64 21.71 7.06
CA TYR A 185 -0.79 22.07 7.05
C TYR A 185 -1.09 23.57 6.78
N SER A 186 -0.07 24.43 6.68
CA SER A 186 -0.23 25.86 6.34
C SER A 186 -0.83 26.03 4.92
N PRO A 187 -1.70 27.06 4.67
CA PRO A 187 -2.72 27.07 3.60
C PRO A 187 -2.22 27.08 2.14
N PHE A 188 -0.92 26.91 1.88
CA PHE A 188 -0.36 26.84 0.52
C PHE A 188 -0.21 25.41 -0.04
N HIS A 189 -0.51 24.37 0.74
CA HIS A 189 -0.39 22.96 0.33
C HIS A 189 -1.73 22.20 0.22
N PHE A 190 -2.84 22.91 0.00
CA PHE A 190 -4.14 22.33 -0.36
C PHE A 190 -4.18 21.62 -1.75
N LEU A 191 -3.03 21.48 -2.43
CA LEU A 191 -2.96 21.01 -3.81
C LEU A 191 -2.83 19.47 -3.96
N HIS A 192 -3.14 18.71 -2.91
CA HIS A 192 -3.33 17.26 -3.00
C HIS A 192 -4.51 16.82 -2.13
N CYS A 193 -5.70 17.38 -2.36
CA CYS A 193 -6.91 16.61 -2.12
C CYS A 193 -6.91 15.44 -3.12
N ILE A 194 -6.24 14.32 -2.77
CA ILE A 194 -6.23 13.08 -3.59
C ILE A 194 -7.67 12.55 -3.72
N SER A 195 -8.50 12.79 -2.71
CA SER A 195 -9.94 12.64 -2.78
C SER A 195 -10.63 13.68 -1.92
N LEU A 196 -11.75 14.20 -2.40
CA LEU A 196 -12.70 14.97 -1.60
C LEU A 196 -13.81 13.99 -1.22
N THR A 197 -13.73 13.39 -0.03
CA THR A 197 -14.83 12.59 0.49
C THR A 197 -15.81 13.52 1.19
N THR A 198 -17.05 13.47 0.77
CA THR A 198 -18.11 14.29 1.32
C THR A 198 -19.27 13.38 1.68
N ASP A 199 -19.77 13.53 2.90
CA ASP A 199 -20.66 12.58 3.57
C ASP A 199 -22.14 12.73 3.19
N ASN A 200 -22.52 13.82 2.50
CA ASN A 200 -23.91 14.12 2.12
C ASN A 200 -24.09 14.27 0.60
N ALA A 201 -24.52 13.19 -0.08
CA ALA A 201 -24.68 13.10 -1.53
C ALA A 201 -25.31 14.34 -2.21
N SER A 202 -26.31 14.99 -1.58
CA SER A 202 -27.00 16.14 -2.18
C SER A 202 -26.23 17.47 -2.14
N VAL A 203 -25.35 17.66 -1.15
CA VAL A 203 -24.51 18.87 -1.03
C VAL A 203 -23.17 18.68 -1.74
N ASN A 204 -22.80 17.41 -1.96
CA ASN A 204 -21.53 17.01 -2.56
C ASN A 204 -21.33 17.58 -3.96
N ASP A 205 -22.31 17.46 -4.85
CA ASP A 205 -22.18 17.92 -6.23
C ASP A 205 -21.91 19.43 -6.31
N ILE A 206 -22.57 20.22 -5.46
CA ILE A 206 -22.38 21.67 -5.39
C ILE A 206 -20.99 22.01 -4.85
N VAL A 207 -20.55 21.32 -3.79
CA VAL A 207 -19.23 21.54 -3.18
C VAL A 207 -18.13 21.14 -4.17
N VAL A 208 -18.23 19.96 -4.77
CA VAL A 208 -17.31 19.43 -5.78
C VAL A 208 -17.25 20.37 -6.99
N ALA A 209 -18.39 20.81 -7.54
CA ALA A 209 -18.42 21.76 -8.65
C ALA A 209 -17.81 23.13 -8.27
N THR A 210 -18.05 23.60 -7.05
CA THR A 210 -17.48 24.87 -6.54
C THR A 210 -15.97 24.78 -6.36
N VAL A 211 -15.48 23.65 -5.84
CA VAL A 211 -14.06 23.34 -5.70
C VAL A 211 -13.41 23.23 -7.08
N ALA A 212 -14.01 22.52 -8.05
CA ALA A 212 -13.53 22.45 -9.43
C ALA A 212 -13.39 23.82 -10.09
N ARG A 213 -14.42 24.67 -9.96
CA ARG A 213 -14.36 26.03 -10.49
C ARG A 213 -13.28 26.86 -9.79
N SER A 214 -13.13 26.72 -8.48
CA SER A 214 -12.11 27.44 -7.71
C SER A 214 -10.70 27.00 -8.10
N ILE A 215 -10.49 25.70 -8.30
CA ILE A 215 -9.22 25.12 -8.72
C ILE A 215 -8.84 25.62 -10.12
N LEU A 216 -9.78 25.55 -11.06
CA LEU A 216 -9.59 26.03 -12.43
C LEU A 216 -9.28 27.53 -12.46
N THR A 217 -10.04 28.33 -11.72
CA THR A 217 -9.91 29.80 -11.75
C THR A 217 -8.61 30.29 -11.09
N ARG A 218 -8.18 29.65 -9.99
CA ARG A 218 -7.01 30.10 -9.22
C ARG A 218 -5.70 29.47 -9.68
N TYR A 219 -5.75 28.25 -10.20
CA TYR A 219 -4.56 27.45 -10.50
C TYR A 219 -4.48 27.00 -11.96
N GLY A 220 -5.52 27.18 -12.77
CA GLY A 220 -5.53 26.74 -14.18
C GLY A 220 -5.53 25.22 -14.34
N ILE A 221 -5.94 24.49 -13.31
CA ILE A 221 -5.99 23.01 -13.33
C ILE A 221 -7.43 22.61 -13.66
N GLU A 222 -7.60 21.85 -14.73
CA GLU A 222 -8.88 21.23 -15.07
C GLU A 222 -9.11 20.03 -14.16
N TRP A 223 -10.16 20.09 -13.33
CA TRP A 223 -10.60 18.97 -12.49
C TRP A 223 -12.02 18.58 -12.91
N ASN A 224 -12.21 17.30 -13.23
CA ASN A 224 -13.53 16.77 -13.60
C ASN A 224 -14.35 16.53 -12.33
N PRO A 225 -15.44 17.28 -12.09
CA PRO A 225 -16.29 17.08 -10.92
C PRO A 225 -16.92 15.68 -10.89
N ASP A 226 -17.07 15.00 -12.03
CA ASP A 226 -17.68 13.67 -12.10
C ASP A 226 -16.76 12.56 -11.55
N GLY A 227 -15.47 12.85 -11.36
CA GLY A 227 -14.48 11.89 -10.84
C GLY A 227 -14.45 11.76 -9.32
N HIS A 228 -15.42 12.33 -8.60
CA HIS A 228 -15.45 12.25 -7.13
C HIS A 228 -16.08 10.93 -6.66
N ILE A 229 -15.53 10.36 -5.59
CA ILE A 229 -16.08 9.16 -4.94
C ILE A 229 -17.25 9.61 -4.07
N ARG A 230 -18.47 9.18 -4.43
CA ARG A 230 -19.67 9.39 -3.62
C ARG A 230 -19.54 8.67 -2.27
N CYS A 231 -20.33 9.06 -1.27
CA CYS A 231 -20.24 8.46 0.06
C CYS A 231 -20.44 6.94 -0.01
N ILE A 232 -19.71 6.20 0.83
CA ILE A 232 -19.74 4.72 0.82
C ILE A 232 -21.15 4.16 1.01
N ALA A 233 -21.99 4.83 1.80
CA ALA A 233 -23.39 4.47 1.99
C ALA A 233 -24.20 4.53 0.68
N HIS A 234 -23.95 5.54 -0.14
CA HIS A 234 -24.61 5.66 -1.44
C HIS A 234 -24.08 4.62 -2.43
N VAL A 235 -22.77 4.34 -2.43
CA VAL A 235 -22.19 3.26 -3.25
C VAL A 235 -22.77 1.90 -2.87
N ILE A 236 -22.92 1.62 -1.56
CA ILE A 236 -23.57 0.40 -1.07
C ILE A 236 -25.03 0.35 -1.53
N ASN A 237 -25.77 1.47 -1.44
CA ASN A 237 -27.18 1.48 -1.87
C ASN A 237 -27.34 1.19 -3.36
N LEU A 238 -26.50 1.78 -4.22
CA LEU A 238 -26.50 1.50 -5.65
C LEU A 238 -26.16 0.03 -5.94
N ALA A 239 -25.16 -0.53 -5.24
CA ALA A 239 -24.78 -1.94 -5.39
C ALA A 239 -25.89 -2.91 -4.93
N VAL A 240 -26.57 -2.61 -3.82
CA VAL A 240 -27.72 -3.39 -3.34
C VAL A 240 -28.88 -3.28 -4.33
N GLN A 241 -29.14 -2.08 -4.86
CA GLN A 241 -30.17 -1.87 -5.85
C GLN A 241 -29.92 -2.68 -7.12
N ASP A 242 -28.70 -2.70 -7.67
CA ASP A 242 -28.37 -3.51 -8.84
C ASP A 242 -28.48 -5.02 -8.54
N ALA A 243 -28.11 -5.44 -7.33
CA ALA A 243 -28.31 -6.82 -6.90
C ALA A 243 -29.80 -7.20 -6.84
N LEU A 244 -30.65 -6.34 -6.28
CA LEU A 244 -32.10 -6.53 -6.25
C LEU A 244 -32.72 -6.49 -7.66
N ALA A 245 -32.25 -5.60 -8.53
CA ALA A 245 -32.68 -5.53 -9.92
C ALA A 245 -32.35 -6.81 -10.70
N SER A 246 -31.24 -7.46 -10.39
CA SER A 246 -30.91 -8.77 -10.97
C SER A 246 -31.87 -9.89 -10.57
N MET A 247 -32.63 -9.70 -9.49
CA MET A 247 -33.66 -10.61 -9.00
C MET A 247 -35.08 -10.18 -9.37
N ASP A 248 -35.24 -9.12 -10.18
CA ASP A 248 -36.53 -8.50 -10.54
C ASP A 248 -37.29 -7.90 -9.34
N GLU A 249 -36.56 -7.53 -8.27
CA GLU A 249 -37.12 -6.94 -7.05
C GLU A 249 -36.98 -5.40 -6.99
N ALA A 250 -36.22 -4.81 -7.92
CA ALA A 250 -35.98 -3.36 -7.98
C ALA A 250 -35.66 -2.89 -9.42
N ASP A 251 -35.74 -1.59 -9.68
CA ASP A 251 -35.23 -0.99 -10.92
C ASP A 251 -33.69 -0.89 -10.89
N TRP A 252 -33.05 -0.95 -12.06
CA TRP A 252 -31.59 -0.74 -12.20
C TRP A 252 -31.15 0.65 -11.73
N SER A 253 -30.00 0.73 -11.06
CA SER A 253 -29.51 1.99 -10.46
C SER A 253 -29.19 3.09 -11.49
N ASP A 254 -28.91 2.73 -12.74
CA ASP A 254 -28.73 3.67 -13.86
C ASP A 254 -30.01 4.46 -14.22
N ASN A 255 -31.19 3.87 -13.97
CA ASN A 255 -32.47 4.47 -14.33
C ASN A 255 -33.12 5.20 -13.16
N PHE A 256 -32.90 4.72 -11.94
CA PHE A 256 -33.58 5.22 -10.76
C PHE A 256 -32.67 5.15 -9.54
N ASP A 257 -32.61 6.20 -8.72
CA ASP A 257 -31.83 6.22 -7.49
C ASP A 257 -32.78 6.24 -6.29
N TYR A 258 -33.09 5.06 -5.74
CA TYR A 258 -34.01 4.95 -4.60
C TYR A 258 -33.47 5.65 -3.35
N PHE A 259 -32.15 5.84 -3.21
CA PHE A 259 -31.59 6.62 -2.10
C PHE A 259 -31.99 8.07 -2.24
N ALA A 260 -31.75 8.68 -3.41
CA ALA A 260 -32.10 10.07 -3.65
C ALA A 260 -33.61 10.34 -3.51
N LEU A 261 -34.45 9.38 -3.91
CA LEU A 261 -35.91 9.50 -3.73
C LEU A 261 -36.32 9.48 -2.25
N ASN A 262 -35.73 8.57 -1.46
CA ASN A 262 -36.20 8.29 -0.10
C ASN A 262 -35.35 8.91 1.02
N LYS A 263 -34.26 9.61 0.71
CA LYS A 263 -33.36 10.21 1.72
C LYS A 263 -34.04 11.21 2.65
N ASP A 264 -35.09 11.86 2.18
CA ASP A 264 -35.87 12.85 2.95
C ASP A 264 -37.14 12.21 3.56
N ALA A 265 -37.42 10.94 3.25
CA ALA A 265 -38.47 10.20 3.93
C ALA A 265 -38.07 10.03 5.40
N PRO A 266 -38.97 10.32 6.34
CA PRO A 266 -38.71 10.02 7.75
C PRO A 266 -38.41 8.53 7.87
N ILE A 267 -37.19 8.19 8.28
CA ILE A 267 -36.85 6.82 8.66
C ILE A 267 -37.53 6.58 10.01
N HIS A 268 -38.84 6.34 9.98
CA HIS A 268 -39.59 5.84 11.13
C HIS A 268 -39.42 4.33 11.16
N TYR A 269 -38.20 3.90 11.46
CA TYR A 269 -37.96 2.53 11.86
C TYR A 269 -38.19 2.47 13.37
N ASP A 270 -39.45 2.26 13.73
CA ASP A 270 -39.81 1.95 15.11
C ASP A 270 -39.76 0.44 15.25
N VAL A 271 -38.63 -0.06 15.76
CA VAL A 271 -38.38 -1.50 15.94
C VAL A 271 -39.50 -2.16 16.75
N GLU A 272 -40.11 -1.43 17.67
CA GLU A 272 -41.21 -1.93 18.50
C GLU A 272 -42.57 -1.95 17.77
N ALA A 273 -42.69 -1.26 16.64
CA ALA A 273 -43.93 -1.18 15.86
C ALA A 273 -43.84 -1.86 14.48
N ASP A 274 -42.67 -2.37 14.09
CA ASP A 274 -42.48 -3.09 12.84
C ASP A 274 -42.98 -4.53 12.97
N GLU A 275 -44.20 -4.78 12.49
CA GLU A 275 -44.86 -6.09 12.54
C GLU A 275 -44.03 -7.20 11.85
N GLU A 276 -43.28 -6.87 10.79
CA GLU A 276 -42.47 -7.86 10.06
C GLU A 276 -41.23 -8.26 10.85
N GLN A 277 -40.57 -7.29 11.51
CA GLN A 277 -39.45 -7.60 12.39
C GLN A 277 -39.90 -8.37 13.63
N ILE A 278 -41.02 -7.99 14.25
CA ILE A 278 -41.59 -8.73 15.39
C ILE A 278 -41.91 -10.17 14.99
N ALA A 279 -42.44 -10.39 13.78
CA ALA A 279 -42.71 -11.74 13.28
C ALA A 279 -41.41 -12.55 13.10
N MET A 280 -40.36 -11.95 12.52
CA MET A 280 -39.08 -12.62 12.28
C MET A 280 -38.34 -12.97 13.59
N GLU A 281 -38.33 -12.05 14.57
CA GLU A 281 -37.76 -12.30 15.89
C GLU A 281 -38.56 -13.36 16.66
N ALA A 282 -39.90 -13.35 16.53
CA ALA A 282 -40.74 -14.36 17.12
C ALA A 282 -40.50 -15.76 16.52
N GLU A 283 -40.20 -15.88 15.22
CA GLU A 283 -39.86 -17.16 14.59
C GLU A 283 -38.50 -17.70 15.03
N ALA A 284 -37.49 -16.83 15.19
CA ALA A 284 -36.14 -17.23 15.62
C ALA A 284 -36.11 -17.86 17.02
N ASP A 285 -36.95 -17.38 17.95
CA ASP A 285 -37.01 -17.87 19.32
C ASP A 285 -37.55 -19.32 19.45
N TRP A 286 -38.24 -19.85 18.44
CA TRP A 286 -38.77 -21.22 18.48
C TRP A 286 -37.74 -22.30 18.12
N GLU A 287 -36.67 -21.95 17.38
CA GLU A 287 -35.71 -22.96 16.91
C GLU A 287 -34.65 -23.32 17.96
N ASP A 288 -34.33 -22.43 18.89
CA ASP A 288 -33.30 -22.68 19.93
C ASP A 288 -33.81 -23.52 21.11
N VAL A 289 -35.13 -23.55 21.37
CA VAL A 289 -35.69 -24.30 22.51
C VAL A 289 -35.72 -25.81 22.25
N ASN A 290 -35.72 -26.24 20.98
CA ASN A 290 -35.88 -27.65 20.63
C ASN A 290 -34.57 -28.43 20.43
N ASN A 291 -33.39 -27.80 20.55
CA ASN A 291 -32.10 -28.46 20.29
C ASN A 291 -31.26 -28.76 21.53
N ASN A 292 -31.74 -28.41 22.74
CA ASN A 292 -31.12 -28.83 23.99
C ASN A 292 -31.76 -30.13 24.50
N GLY A 293 -31.45 -31.22 23.80
CA GLY A 293 -31.66 -32.57 24.31
C GLY A 293 -30.86 -32.81 25.60
N ASP A 294 -31.54 -33.40 26.58
CA ASP A 294 -31.01 -34.04 27.79
C ASP A 294 -30.25 -33.17 28.80
N VAL A 295 -30.90 -32.12 29.31
CA VAL A 295 -30.56 -31.59 30.64
C VAL A 295 -31.38 -32.34 31.69
N GLU A 296 -30.67 -33.08 32.56
CA GLU A 296 -31.21 -33.88 33.65
C GLU A 296 -32.20 -33.10 34.53
N MET A 297 -33.35 -33.73 34.77
CA MET A 297 -34.49 -33.25 35.55
C MET A 297 -34.19 -33.25 37.06
N GLN A 298 -33.16 -32.52 37.52
CA GLN A 298 -32.83 -32.44 38.95
C GLN A 298 -32.77 -31.05 39.59
N ASP A 299 -32.76 -29.93 38.84
CA ASP A 299 -32.62 -28.58 39.43
C ASP A 299 -33.78 -27.59 39.14
N LEU A 300 -35.01 -28.09 38.96
CA LEU A 300 -36.17 -27.23 38.72
C LEU A 300 -36.61 -26.37 39.93
N ASP A 301 -36.24 -26.75 41.16
CA ASP A 301 -36.57 -25.98 42.37
C ASP A 301 -35.56 -24.85 42.65
N GLU A 302 -34.31 -24.96 42.17
CA GLU A 302 -33.30 -23.92 42.38
C GLU A 302 -33.42 -22.78 41.33
N MET A 303 -33.89 -23.10 40.11
CA MET A 303 -34.18 -22.09 39.08
C MET A 303 -35.44 -21.25 39.40
N LYS A 304 -36.45 -21.79 40.08
CA LYS A 304 -37.62 -20.98 40.49
C LYS A 304 -37.25 -19.92 41.52
N LYS A 305 -36.32 -20.24 42.42
CA LYS A 305 -35.89 -19.32 43.48
C LYS A 305 -35.07 -18.14 42.93
N THR A 306 -34.27 -18.37 41.90
CA THR A 306 -33.49 -17.30 41.24
C THR A 306 -34.33 -16.41 40.32
N ALA A 307 -35.43 -16.92 39.75
CA ALA A 307 -36.36 -16.11 38.95
C ALA A 307 -37.20 -15.14 39.80
N GLU A 308 -37.62 -15.53 41.01
CA GLU A 308 -38.37 -14.65 41.92
C GLU A 308 -37.49 -13.53 42.50
N ASP A 309 -36.23 -13.81 42.81
CA ASP A 309 -35.27 -12.80 43.30
C ASP A 309 -34.88 -11.77 42.21
N LYS A 310 -34.90 -12.16 40.93
CA LYS A 310 -34.60 -11.25 39.82
C LYS A 310 -35.77 -10.30 39.54
N LYS A 311 -37.01 -10.78 39.64
CA LYS A 311 -38.23 -9.98 39.43
C LYS A 311 -38.39 -8.88 40.49
N GLN A 312 -37.95 -9.10 41.73
CA GLN A 312 -37.96 -8.06 42.77
C GLN A 312 -36.90 -6.98 42.56
N ARG A 313 -35.83 -7.25 41.81
CA ARG A 313 -34.78 -6.27 41.55
C ARG A 313 -35.19 -5.28 40.45
N ASP A 314 -35.84 -5.78 39.41
CA ASP A 314 -36.23 -4.97 38.25
C ASP A 314 -37.42 -4.02 38.56
N GLU A 315 -38.35 -4.41 39.46
CA GLU A 315 -39.43 -3.51 39.92
C GLU A 315 -38.91 -2.32 40.76
N SER A 316 -37.74 -2.46 41.40
CA SER A 316 -37.14 -1.38 42.19
C SER A 316 -36.44 -0.32 41.33
N ASP A 317 -35.86 -0.70 40.19
CA ASP A 317 -35.18 0.23 39.29
C ASP A 317 -36.17 1.02 38.39
N GLN A 318 -37.36 0.49 38.14
CA GLN A 318 -38.39 1.17 37.35
C GLN A 318 -38.98 2.41 38.07
N THR A 319 -38.97 2.42 39.41
CA THR A 319 -39.43 3.58 40.20
C THR A 319 -38.45 4.77 40.20
N VAL A 320 -37.17 4.55 39.86
CA VAL A 320 -36.16 5.61 39.80
C VAL A 320 -36.18 6.33 38.44
N ALA A 321 -36.53 5.62 37.36
CA ALA A 321 -36.56 6.18 36.00
C ALA A 321 -37.75 7.15 35.77
N GLU A 322 -38.89 6.95 36.43
CA GLU A 322 -40.04 7.86 36.28
C GLU A 322 -39.84 9.23 36.95
N SER A 323 -38.89 9.35 37.89
CA SER A 323 -38.58 10.63 38.55
C SER A 323 -37.78 11.62 37.68
N MET A 324 -37.30 11.24 36.48
CA MET A 324 -36.44 12.08 35.65
C MET A 324 -37.09 12.66 34.37
N LYS A 325 -38.37 12.36 34.08
CA LYS A 325 -39.10 12.89 32.90
C LYS A 325 -39.63 14.33 33.06
N GLY A 326 -38.79 15.23 33.58
CA GLY A 326 -39.23 16.57 34.01
C GLY A 326 -38.34 17.74 33.64
N LYS A 327 -37.51 17.70 32.58
CA LYS A 327 -36.78 18.89 32.09
C LYS A 327 -36.64 18.93 30.56
N SER A 328 -37.61 19.61 29.93
CA SER A 328 -37.61 20.40 28.68
C SER A 328 -36.65 20.06 27.51
N PRO A 329 -37.14 19.99 26.27
CA PRO A 329 -36.32 19.80 25.08
C PRO A 329 -35.56 21.08 24.68
N LEU A 330 -34.31 20.88 24.28
CA LEU A 330 -33.47 21.86 23.60
C LEU A 330 -34.19 22.41 22.36
N ARG A 331 -34.48 23.71 22.38
CA ARG A 331 -34.94 24.46 21.19
C ARG A 331 -33.81 24.43 20.15
N ARG A 332 -34.08 23.85 18.98
CA ARG A 332 -33.27 24.10 17.77
C ARG A 332 -33.32 25.59 17.46
N VAL A 333 -32.16 26.23 17.43
CA VAL A 333 -31.98 27.58 16.92
C VAL A 333 -31.95 27.49 15.39
N CYS A 334 -33.00 28.00 14.73
CA CYS A 334 -32.95 28.34 13.30
C CYS A 334 -32.02 29.53 13.12
N LEU A 335 -30.86 29.32 12.47
CA LEU A 335 -30.07 30.42 11.91
C LEU A 335 -30.73 30.86 10.60
N LEU A 336 -31.58 31.88 10.69
CA LEU A 336 -32.09 32.63 9.56
C LEU A 336 -30.99 33.53 8.97
N SER A 337 -30.85 33.44 7.65
CA SER A 337 -30.50 34.51 6.69
C SER A 337 -29.46 35.57 7.11
N LEU A 338 -28.28 35.51 6.51
CA LEU A 338 -27.45 36.72 6.29
C LEU A 338 -27.75 37.29 4.90
N PRO A 339 -28.08 38.59 4.78
CA PRO A 339 -28.34 39.22 3.49
C PRO A 339 -27.04 39.57 2.76
N SER A 340 -27.05 39.25 1.47
CA SER A 340 -26.14 39.69 0.44
C SER A 340 -25.95 41.22 0.45
N ARG A 341 -24.72 41.70 0.61
CA ARG A 341 -24.32 43.02 0.11
C ARG A 341 -22.96 42.97 -0.56
N LEU A 342 -23.03 42.86 -1.89
CA LEU A 342 -22.07 43.42 -2.83
C LEU A 342 -21.83 44.91 -2.52
N ARG A 343 -20.56 45.30 -2.39
CA ARG A 343 -20.07 46.59 -2.86
C ARG A 343 -18.79 46.34 -3.67
N LEU A 344 -18.97 46.36 -4.99
CA LEU A 344 -17.92 46.82 -5.90
C LEU A 344 -17.71 48.30 -5.63
N ASP A 345 -16.52 48.70 -5.22
CA ASP A 345 -16.05 50.06 -5.47
C ASP A 345 -15.08 50.00 -6.67
N GLN A 346 -15.59 50.52 -7.79
CA GLN A 346 -14.78 51.02 -8.89
C GLN A 346 -13.96 52.20 -8.40
N ALA A 347 -12.67 52.21 -8.69
CA ALA A 347 -11.89 53.43 -8.79
C ALA A 347 -11.19 53.46 -10.15
N HIS A 348 -11.79 54.18 -11.09
CA HIS A 348 -11.15 54.64 -12.31
C HIS A 348 -10.64 56.08 -12.09
N HIS A 349 -9.39 56.31 -12.51
CA HIS A 349 -8.77 57.56 -12.96
C HIS A 349 -8.63 58.75 -11.99
N GLN A 350 -7.38 59.22 -11.81
CA GLN A 350 -6.93 60.46 -12.45
C GLN A 350 -5.39 60.64 -12.40
N VAL A 351 -4.86 61.00 -13.58
CA VAL A 351 -3.55 61.59 -13.96
C VAL A 351 -2.29 60.74 -13.83
#